data_AF-A6KN54-F1
#
_entry.id   AF-A6KN54-F1
#
_cell.length_a   1.000
_cell.length_b   1.000
_cell.length_c   1.000
_cell.angle_alpha   90.00
_cell.angle_beta   90.00
_cell.angle_gamma   90.00
#
_symmetry.space_group_name_H-M   'P 1'
#
loop_
_entity.id
_entity.type
_entity.pdbx_description
1 polymer ?
#
loop_
_entity_poly.entity_id
_entity_poly.type
_entity_poly.pdbx_seq_one_letter_code
_entity_poly.pdbx_strand_id
1 'polypeptide(L)'
;MDEYNTSENSSCDPILAHHLTPVYFIVLIGGLVGVISILFLLVKMNSRSVTTMAVINLVVVHGVFLLTVPFRLAYLIKGTWTFGLPFCKFVSAMLHIHMYLTFLFYVVILVIRYLIFFKRRDKVEFYRKLHAVAASTAMWLLVIVIVVPLVVSQYGNNEEYNEQQCFKFHKELARDYVQVVNYMIIIIVITIALILLGCQAFITLSMVRKFRHSLLSHQEFWAQLKNLFFIGIILICFLPYQFFRMYYLYVVAHSKSCINKVAFYNEILLSTTAISCCDLLLFVFGGSHWVKQKIIDIWNCLLCH
;
A
#
# COMPACT_ATOMS: atom_id res chain seq x y z
N MET A 1 48.28 18.25 -19.34
CA MET A 1 48.93 16.93 -19.51
C MET A 1 49.29 16.52 -18.09
N ASP A 2 48.48 15.79 -17.34
CA ASP A 2 47.56 14.71 -17.75
C ASP A 2 46.28 14.64 -16.90
N GLU A 3 45.27 14.02 -17.51
CA GLU A 3 43.88 13.85 -17.07
C GLU A 3 43.74 13.09 -15.74
N TYR A 4 42.97 13.65 -14.80
CA TYR A 4 42.33 12.86 -13.74
C TYR A 4 40.85 12.66 -14.11
N ASN A 5 40.62 11.74 -15.04
CA ASN A 5 39.29 11.19 -15.31
C ASN A 5 38.90 10.23 -14.16
N THR A 6 38.32 10.76 -13.09
CA THR A 6 37.47 9.96 -12.20
C THR A 6 36.06 9.96 -12.77
N SER A 7 35.87 9.13 -13.80
CA SER A 7 34.56 8.55 -14.09
C SER A 7 34.20 7.59 -12.95
N GLU A 8 33.64 8.12 -11.86
CA GLU A 8 32.83 7.32 -10.94
C GLU A 8 31.55 6.94 -11.68
N ASN A 9 31.69 5.91 -12.53
CA ASN A 9 30.60 5.27 -13.22
C ASN A 9 29.57 4.74 -12.23
N SER A 10 28.32 5.03 -12.55
CA SER A 10 27.06 4.61 -11.97
C SER A 10 26.88 3.09 -11.85
N SER A 11 27.65 2.43 -10.97
CA SER A 11 27.59 0.98 -10.77
C SER A 11 26.43 0.51 -9.87
N CYS A 12 25.67 1.43 -9.25
CA CYS A 12 24.53 1.09 -8.38
C CYS A 12 23.19 0.96 -9.11
N ASP A 13 23.05 1.43 -10.36
CA ASP A 13 21.81 1.34 -11.13
C ASP A 13 21.48 -0.09 -11.66
N PRO A 14 22.43 -0.93 -12.14
CA PRO A 14 22.09 -2.26 -12.67
C PRO A 14 21.64 -3.25 -11.59
N ILE A 15 22.18 -3.14 -10.37
CA ILE A 15 21.80 -3.99 -9.24
C ILE A 15 20.38 -3.67 -8.77
N LEU A 16 20.02 -2.38 -8.74
CA LEU A 16 18.68 -1.95 -8.33
C LEU A 16 17.63 -2.43 -9.34
N ALA A 17 17.90 -2.27 -10.64
CA ALA A 17 17.02 -2.77 -11.68
C ALA A 17 16.80 -4.29 -11.59
N HIS A 18 17.86 -5.06 -11.31
CA HIS A 18 17.77 -6.52 -11.19
C HIS A 18 16.85 -6.97 -10.05
N HIS A 19 16.88 -6.27 -8.89
CA HIS A 19 16.01 -6.60 -7.77
C HIS A 19 14.57 -6.06 -7.92
N LEU A 20 14.40 -4.83 -8.42
CA LEU A 20 13.08 -4.19 -8.47
C LEU A 20 12.21 -4.73 -9.62
N THR A 21 12.81 -5.05 -10.77
CA THR A 21 12.08 -5.53 -11.95
C THR A 21 11.17 -6.74 -11.64
N PRO A 22 11.67 -7.85 -11.05
CA PRO A 22 10.80 -8.99 -10.73
C PRO A 22 9.72 -8.64 -9.70
N VAL A 23 10.01 -7.77 -8.72
CA VAL A 23 9.02 -7.32 -7.74
C VAL A 23 7.87 -6.59 -8.44
N TYR A 24 8.15 -5.66 -9.35
CA TYR A 24 7.12 -4.94 -10.07
C TYR A 24 6.34 -5.81 -11.06
N PHE A 25 6.94 -6.85 -11.66
CA PHE A 25 6.20 -7.84 -12.44
C PHE A 25 5.23 -8.65 -11.57
N ILE A 26 5.66 -9.11 -10.40
CA ILE A 26 4.81 -9.82 -9.44
C ILE A 26 3.66 -8.92 -8.98
N VAL A 27 3.96 -7.66 -8.64
CA VAL A 27 2.95 -6.66 -8.26
C VAL A 27 1.96 -6.43 -9.38
N LEU A 28 2.42 -6.27 -10.62
CA LEU A 28 1.55 -6.03 -11.78
C LEU A 28 0.61 -7.21 -12.01
N ILE A 29 1.14 -8.42 -12.12
CA ILE A 29 0.36 -9.62 -12.41
C ILE A 29 -0.56 -9.95 -11.21
N GLY A 30 0.01 -10.07 -10.02
CA GLY A 30 -0.73 -10.44 -8.81
C GLY A 30 -1.78 -9.40 -8.43
N GLY A 31 -1.45 -8.12 -8.56
CA GLY A 31 -2.37 -7.01 -8.32
C GLY A 31 -3.51 -6.97 -9.33
N LEU A 32 -3.23 -7.10 -10.64
CA LEU A 32 -4.27 -7.13 -11.66
C LEU A 32 -5.23 -8.29 -11.46
N VAL A 33 -4.70 -9.50 -11.24
CA VAL A 33 -5.52 -10.69 -10.98
C VAL A 33 -6.36 -10.50 -9.71
N GLY A 34 -5.78 -9.95 -8.63
CA GLY A 34 -6.49 -9.64 -7.38
C GLY A 34 -7.62 -8.63 -7.56
N VAL A 35 -7.36 -7.52 -8.24
CA VAL A 35 -8.35 -6.47 -8.55
C VAL A 35 -9.50 -7.03 -9.38
N ILE A 36 -9.20 -7.75 -10.46
CA ILE A 36 -10.21 -8.36 -11.33
C ILE A 36 -11.04 -9.40 -10.56
N SER A 37 -10.40 -10.25 -9.75
CA SER A 37 -11.08 -11.27 -8.95
C SER A 37 -12.08 -10.65 -7.97
N ILE A 38 -11.67 -9.61 -7.25
CA ILE A 38 -12.55 -8.92 -6.31
C ILE A 38 -13.67 -8.18 -7.04
N LEU A 39 -13.39 -7.53 -8.17
CA LEU A 39 -14.42 -6.84 -8.95
C LEU A 39 -15.51 -7.81 -9.41
N PHE A 40 -15.13 -9.00 -9.89
CA PHE A 40 -16.07 -10.07 -10.24
C PHE A 40 -16.92 -10.51 -9.05
N LEU A 41 -16.32 -10.69 -7.87
CA LEU A 41 -17.05 -11.02 -6.64
C LEU A 41 -18.02 -9.91 -6.23
N LEU A 42 -17.61 -8.64 -6.35
CA LEU A 42 -18.42 -7.47 -6.01
C LEU A 42 -19.65 -7.36 -6.90
N VAL A 43 -19.53 -7.62 -8.21
CA VAL A 43 -20.67 -7.62 -9.14
C VAL A 43 -21.70 -8.68 -8.76
N LYS A 44 -21.24 -9.86 -8.28
CA LYS A 44 -22.13 -10.95 -7.87
C LYS A 44 -22.72 -10.78 -6.46
N MET A 45 -22.21 -9.85 -5.66
CA MET A 45 -22.69 -9.58 -4.30
C MET A 45 -23.75 -8.48 -4.29
N ASN A 46 -25.01 -8.82 -3.99
CA ASN A 46 -26.12 -7.87 -3.91
C ASN A 46 -26.13 -7.01 -2.60
N SER A 47 -25.09 -7.09 -1.77
CA SER A 47 -25.03 -6.42 -0.46
C SER A 47 -23.89 -5.41 -0.38
N ARG A 48 -24.24 -4.13 -0.25
CA ARG A 48 -23.30 -3.01 -0.06
C ARG A 48 -23.18 -2.64 1.41
N SER A 49 -22.31 -3.35 2.13
CA SER A 49 -21.95 -3.01 3.53
C SER A 49 -20.84 -1.95 3.57
N VAL A 50 -20.58 -1.35 4.75
CA VAL A 50 -19.45 -0.40 4.93
C VAL A 50 -18.12 -1.06 4.62
N THR A 51 -17.95 -2.32 5.01
CA THR A 51 -16.75 -3.10 4.68
C THR A 51 -16.63 -3.32 3.18
N THR A 52 -17.74 -3.59 2.48
CA THR A 52 -17.77 -3.69 1.02
C THR A 52 -17.33 -2.37 0.37
N MET A 53 -17.75 -1.22 0.91
CA MET A 53 -17.32 0.09 0.43
C MET A 53 -15.82 0.33 0.62
N ALA A 54 -15.27 -0.02 1.78
CA ALA A 54 -13.82 0.09 2.01
C ALA A 54 -13.01 -0.82 1.07
N VAL A 55 -13.51 -2.03 0.77
CA VAL A 55 -12.89 -2.91 -0.23
C VAL A 55 -12.97 -2.32 -1.65
N ILE A 56 -14.08 -1.69 -2.04
CA ILE A 56 -14.18 -0.97 -3.33
C ILE A 56 -13.11 0.13 -3.42
N ASN A 57 -12.92 0.89 -2.33
CA ASN A 57 -11.89 1.92 -2.31
C ASN A 57 -10.47 1.35 -2.44
N LEU A 58 -10.17 0.22 -1.78
CA LEU A 58 -8.90 -0.49 -1.98
C LEU A 58 -8.72 -0.90 -3.44
N VAL A 59 -9.74 -1.47 -4.08
CA VAL A 59 -9.69 -1.83 -5.51
C VAL A 59 -9.32 -0.63 -6.37
N VAL A 60 -9.88 0.56 -6.09
CA VAL A 60 -9.55 1.79 -6.82
C VAL A 60 -8.10 2.21 -6.55
N VAL A 61 -7.64 2.21 -5.29
CA VAL A 61 -6.25 2.54 -4.93
C VAL A 61 -5.25 1.62 -5.64
N HIS A 62 -5.49 0.31 -5.59
CA HIS A 62 -4.66 -0.68 -6.27
C HIS A 62 -4.70 -0.51 -7.79
N GLY A 63 -5.88 -0.31 -8.37
CA GLY A 63 -6.05 -0.08 -9.81
C GLY A 63 -5.26 1.14 -10.30
N VAL A 64 -5.40 2.29 -9.63
CA VAL A 64 -4.67 3.52 -10.00
C VAL A 64 -3.16 3.32 -9.88
N PHE A 65 -2.69 2.66 -8.81
CA PHE A 65 -1.26 2.35 -8.66
C PHE A 65 -0.75 1.41 -9.77
N LEU A 66 -1.47 0.34 -10.07
CA LEU A 66 -1.11 -0.63 -11.11
C LEU A 66 -1.01 0.01 -12.50
N LEU A 67 -1.80 1.04 -12.80
CA LEU A 67 -1.67 1.80 -14.05
C LEU A 67 -0.32 2.51 -14.18
N THR A 68 0.33 2.86 -13.06
CA THR A 68 1.65 3.52 -13.07
C THR A 68 2.83 2.55 -13.15
N VAL A 69 2.63 1.29 -12.75
CA VAL A 69 3.69 0.25 -12.67
C VAL A 69 4.37 -0.03 -14.02
N PRO A 70 3.66 -0.14 -15.17
CA PRO A 70 4.29 -0.36 -16.47
C PRO A 70 5.34 0.70 -16.85
N PHE A 71 5.11 1.96 -16.47
CA PHE A 71 6.05 3.04 -16.76
C PHE A 71 7.32 2.93 -15.90
N ARG A 72 7.19 2.50 -14.65
CA ARG A 72 8.34 2.20 -13.79
C ARG A 72 9.11 0.98 -14.31
N LEU A 73 8.42 -0.07 -14.77
CA LEU A 73 9.07 -1.22 -15.43
C LEU A 73 9.82 -0.81 -16.70
N ALA A 74 9.22 0.04 -17.54
CA ALA A 74 9.88 0.55 -18.75
C ALA A 74 11.19 1.29 -18.41
N TYR A 75 11.20 2.09 -17.35
CA TYR A 75 12.41 2.74 -16.85
C TYR A 75 13.46 1.74 -16.35
N LEU A 76 13.07 0.75 -15.55
CA LEU A 76 14.00 -0.26 -15.01
C LEU A 76 14.64 -1.11 -16.12
N ILE A 77 13.93 -1.36 -17.23
CA ILE A 77 14.42 -2.14 -18.37
C ILE A 77 15.28 -1.28 -19.30
N LYS A 78 14.85 -0.07 -19.63
CA LYS A 78 15.54 0.81 -20.59
C LYS A 78 16.67 1.64 -19.96
N GLY A 79 16.70 1.76 -18.64
CA GLY A 79 17.66 2.57 -17.88
C GLY A 79 17.49 4.09 -18.03
N THR A 80 16.52 4.56 -18.83
CA THR A 80 16.30 5.97 -19.13
C THR A 80 14.81 6.32 -19.11
N TRP A 81 14.48 7.52 -18.62
CA TRP A 81 13.10 8.02 -18.57
C TRP A 81 12.77 8.88 -19.80
N THR A 82 11.67 8.57 -20.49
CA THR A 82 11.28 9.24 -21.75
C THR A 82 9.92 9.92 -21.70
N PHE A 83 9.21 9.91 -20.56
CA PHE A 83 7.83 10.38 -20.45
C PHE A 83 7.70 11.79 -19.85
N GLY A 84 8.82 12.51 -19.74
CA GLY A 84 8.89 13.87 -19.18
C GLY A 84 8.90 13.92 -17.64
N LEU A 85 9.46 15.00 -17.10
CA LEU A 85 9.68 15.19 -15.68
C LEU A 85 8.39 15.24 -14.82
N PRO A 86 7.30 15.91 -15.23
CA PRO A 86 6.07 15.94 -14.44
C PRO A 86 5.47 14.54 -14.21
N PHE A 87 5.51 13.68 -15.24
CA PHE A 87 5.02 12.33 -15.12
C PHE A 87 5.95 11.44 -14.30
N CYS A 88 7.28 11.64 -14.38
CA CYS A 88 8.24 10.98 -13.49
C CYS A 88 7.92 11.29 -12.01
N LYS A 89 7.69 12.56 -11.67
CA LYS A 89 7.31 12.99 -10.31
C LYS A 89 6.03 12.28 -9.85
N PHE A 90 5.02 12.25 -10.70
CA PHE A 90 3.75 11.58 -10.43
C PHE A 90 3.92 10.07 -10.17
N VAL A 91 4.58 9.34 -11.08
CA VAL A 91 4.80 7.89 -10.94
C VAL A 91 5.66 7.57 -9.71
N SER A 92 6.66 8.41 -9.39
CA SER A 92 7.47 8.27 -8.19
C SER A 92 6.66 8.47 -6.91
N ALA A 93 5.87 9.54 -6.84
CA ALA A 93 5.01 9.83 -5.70
C ALA A 93 3.90 8.79 -5.51
N MET A 94 3.41 8.18 -6.60
CA MET A 94 2.30 7.23 -6.57
C MET A 94 2.54 6.05 -5.64
N LEU A 95 3.79 5.63 -5.44
CA LEU A 95 4.11 4.52 -4.54
C LEU A 95 3.91 4.92 -3.06
N HIS A 96 4.35 6.12 -2.66
CA HIS A 96 4.05 6.64 -1.32
C HIS A 96 2.55 6.85 -1.12
N ILE A 97 1.87 7.43 -2.11
CA ILE A 97 0.42 7.66 -2.09
C ILE A 97 -0.31 6.32 -1.92
N HIS A 98 0.06 5.31 -2.71
CA HIS A 98 -0.48 3.95 -2.63
C HIS A 98 -0.31 3.36 -1.22
N MET A 99 0.90 3.37 -0.68
CA MET A 99 1.18 2.84 0.66
C MET A 99 0.31 3.52 1.74
N TYR A 100 0.25 4.86 1.76
CA TYR A 100 -0.52 5.58 2.79
C TYR A 100 -2.04 5.42 2.63
N LEU A 101 -2.56 5.41 1.39
CA LEU A 101 -3.98 5.18 1.15
C LEU A 101 -4.38 3.76 1.53
N THR A 102 -3.61 2.74 1.13
CA THR A 102 -3.86 1.35 1.51
C THR A 102 -3.82 1.19 3.03
N PHE A 103 -2.84 1.79 3.71
CA PHE A 103 -2.79 1.80 5.18
C PHE A 103 -4.05 2.43 5.80
N LEU A 104 -4.45 3.61 5.33
CA LEU A 104 -5.65 4.29 5.83
C LEU A 104 -6.91 3.42 5.66
N PHE A 105 -7.10 2.80 4.49
CA PHE A 105 -8.24 1.93 4.26
C PHE A 105 -8.20 0.66 5.12
N TYR A 106 -7.03 0.07 5.37
CA TYR A 106 -6.90 -1.04 6.33
C TYR A 106 -7.29 -0.62 7.75
N VAL A 107 -6.83 0.56 8.21
CA VAL A 107 -7.21 1.12 9.51
C VAL A 107 -8.73 1.27 9.59
N VAL A 108 -9.35 1.87 8.57
CA VAL A 108 -10.81 2.04 8.51
C VAL A 108 -11.53 0.69 8.58
N ILE A 109 -11.09 -0.32 7.82
CA ILE A 109 -11.67 -1.67 7.84
C ILE A 109 -11.58 -2.28 9.25
N LEU A 110 -10.41 -2.22 9.87
CA LEU A 110 -10.17 -2.81 11.19
C LEU A 110 -10.97 -2.09 12.28
N VAL A 111 -10.99 -0.76 12.28
CA VAL A 111 -11.77 0.04 13.24
C VAL A 111 -13.26 -0.26 13.12
N ILE A 112 -13.81 -0.31 11.89
CA ILE A 112 -15.22 -0.69 11.67
C ILE A 112 -15.49 -2.09 12.24
N ARG A 113 -14.58 -3.05 12.01
CA ARG A 113 -14.72 -4.42 12.53
C ARG A 113 -14.69 -4.46 14.05
N TYR A 114 -13.83 -3.67 14.69
CA TYR A 114 -13.76 -3.57 16.15
C TYR A 114 -15.02 -2.94 16.72
N LEU A 115 -15.51 -1.86 16.11
CA LEU A 115 -16.76 -1.23 16.53
C LEU A 115 -17.95 -2.20 16.40
N ILE A 116 -18.02 -2.98 15.32
CA ILE A 116 -19.07 -4.00 15.14
C ILE A 116 -18.98 -5.09 16.22
N PHE A 117 -17.77 -5.50 16.59
CA PHE A 117 -17.52 -6.50 17.63
C PHE A 117 -17.96 -5.99 19.02
N PHE A 118 -17.58 -4.77 19.39
CA PHE A 118 -17.92 -4.21 20.71
C PHE A 118 -19.37 -3.74 20.83
N LYS A 119 -19.98 -3.22 19.76
CA LYS A 119 -21.27 -2.52 19.82
C LYS A 119 -22.49 -3.39 19.48
N ARG A 120 -22.36 -4.73 19.45
CA ARG A 120 -23.45 -5.72 19.25
C ARG A 120 -24.53 -5.25 18.25
N ARG A 121 -24.16 -5.15 16.96
CA ARG A 121 -24.99 -4.79 15.78
C ARG A 121 -26.41 -4.25 16.03
N ASP A 122 -26.53 -2.94 16.27
CA ASP A 122 -27.83 -2.26 16.21
C ASP A 122 -28.21 -1.74 14.81
N LYS A 123 -29.53 -1.75 14.59
CA LYS A 123 -30.26 -1.62 13.31
C LYS A 123 -30.22 -0.21 12.72
N VAL A 124 -29.21 0.13 11.92
CA VAL A 124 -29.25 1.35 11.07
C VAL A 124 -28.47 1.17 9.75
N GLU A 125 -28.81 0.13 8.98
CA GLU A 125 -28.06 -0.30 7.79
C GLU A 125 -28.06 0.74 6.65
N PHE A 126 -29.14 1.51 6.47
CA PHE A 126 -29.30 2.45 5.34
C PHE A 126 -28.48 3.73 5.50
N TYR A 127 -28.63 4.45 6.63
CA TYR A 127 -27.87 5.66 6.90
C TYR A 127 -26.36 5.40 6.87
N ARG A 128 -25.94 4.25 7.39
CA ARG A 128 -24.54 3.83 7.40
C ARG A 128 -23.93 3.68 6.00
N LYS A 129 -24.74 3.38 4.97
CA LYS A 129 -24.28 3.30 3.56
C LYS A 129 -24.05 4.69 2.98
N LEU A 130 -25.01 5.61 3.14
CA LEU A 130 -24.90 6.97 2.60
C LEU A 130 -23.72 7.72 3.23
N HIS A 131 -23.54 7.59 4.54
CA HIS A 131 -22.37 8.14 5.23
C HIS A 131 -21.05 7.53 4.73
N ALA A 132 -21.01 6.23 4.43
CA ALA A 132 -19.80 5.59 3.92
C ALA A 132 -19.45 6.06 2.49
N VAL A 133 -20.44 6.25 1.62
CA VAL A 133 -20.22 6.82 0.27
C VAL A 133 -19.70 8.25 0.40
N ALA A 134 -20.40 9.10 1.16
CA ALA A 134 -20.02 10.50 1.34
C ALA A 134 -18.62 10.65 1.94
N ALA A 135 -18.28 9.86 2.97
CA ALA A 135 -16.96 9.85 3.57
C ALA A 135 -15.86 9.38 2.60
N SER A 136 -16.16 8.37 1.77
CA SER A 136 -15.24 7.91 0.71
C SER A 136 -15.01 8.99 -0.34
N THR A 137 -16.06 9.62 -0.86
CA THR A 137 -15.94 10.71 -1.83
C THR A 137 -15.17 11.90 -1.24
N ALA A 138 -15.46 12.29 0.00
CA ALA A 138 -14.76 13.37 0.69
C ALA A 138 -13.27 13.05 0.89
N MET A 139 -12.94 11.80 1.27
CA MET A 139 -11.55 11.35 1.40
C MET A 139 -10.81 11.47 0.07
N TRP A 140 -11.39 11.02 -1.04
CA TRP A 140 -10.75 11.11 -2.36
C TRP A 140 -10.52 12.54 -2.81
N LEU A 141 -11.51 13.43 -2.62
CA LEU A 141 -11.34 14.85 -2.92
C LEU A 141 -10.22 15.45 -2.08
N LEU A 142 -10.17 15.14 -0.79
CA LEU A 142 -9.10 15.61 0.10
C LEU A 142 -7.72 15.10 -0.34
N VAL A 143 -7.62 13.83 -0.70
CA VAL A 143 -6.39 13.22 -1.21
C VAL A 143 -5.94 13.94 -2.48
N ILE A 144 -6.83 14.18 -3.44
CA ILE A 144 -6.48 14.89 -4.68
C ILE A 144 -6.00 16.32 -4.37
N VAL A 145 -6.75 17.05 -3.53
CA VAL A 145 -6.44 18.45 -3.17
C VAL A 145 -5.14 18.58 -2.39
N ILE A 146 -4.73 17.57 -1.62
CA ILE A 146 -3.46 17.61 -0.87
C ILE A 146 -2.31 17.07 -1.73
N VAL A 147 -2.49 15.91 -2.34
CA VAL A 147 -1.42 15.18 -3.04
C VAL A 147 -1.01 15.90 -4.32
N VAL A 148 -1.95 16.35 -5.14
CA VAL A 148 -1.62 16.97 -6.44
C VAL A 148 -0.78 18.23 -6.24
N PRO A 149 -1.17 19.21 -5.39
CA PRO A 149 -0.34 20.38 -5.16
C PRO A 149 1.01 20.07 -4.53
N LEU A 150 1.09 19.11 -3.60
CA LEU A 150 2.37 18.72 -2.99
C LEU A 150 3.33 18.12 -4.03
N VAL A 151 2.85 17.24 -4.90
CA VAL A 151 3.66 16.63 -5.95
C VAL A 151 4.11 17.68 -6.97
N VAL A 152 3.23 18.62 -7.35
CA VAL A 152 3.55 19.65 -8.35
C VAL A 152 4.48 20.73 -7.80
N SER A 153 4.28 21.18 -6.56
CA SER A 153 5.00 22.35 -6.02
C SER A 153 6.27 22.01 -5.23
N GLN A 154 6.33 20.85 -4.57
CA GLN A 154 7.41 20.52 -3.63
C GLN A 154 8.24 19.30 -4.05
N TYR A 155 7.68 18.37 -4.83
CA TYR A 155 8.36 17.11 -5.13
C TYR A 155 9.23 17.21 -6.39
N GLY A 156 10.54 17.03 -6.22
CA GLY A 156 11.51 17.00 -7.33
C GLY A 156 11.67 18.33 -8.06
N ASN A 157 11.54 19.46 -7.35
CA ASN A 157 11.60 20.79 -7.95
C ASN A 157 13.00 21.44 -7.93
N ASN A 158 13.99 20.80 -7.29
CA ASN A 158 15.38 21.27 -7.41
C ASN A 158 15.88 21.23 -8.87
N GLU A 159 16.56 22.29 -9.29
CA GLU A 159 17.06 22.51 -10.67
C GLU A 159 18.15 21.50 -11.12
N GLU A 160 18.70 20.74 -10.18
CA GLU A 160 19.81 19.81 -10.41
C GLU A 160 19.36 18.38 -10.78
N TYR A 161 18.10 18.16 -11.16
CA TYR A 161 17.60 16.84 -11.56
C TYR A 161 17.70 16.63 -13.08
N ASN A 162 18.39 15.56 -13.48
CA ASN A 162 18.45 15.15 -14.88
C ASN A 162 17.10 14.55 -15.31
N GLU A 163 16.50 15.08 -16.37
CA GLU A 163 15.21 14.62 -16.93
C GLU A 163 15.22 13.14 -17.34
N GLN A 164 16.40 12.59 -17.65
CA GLN A 164 16.57 11.18 -18.04
C GLN A 164 16.69 10.23 -16.84
N GLN A 165 17.00 10.73 -15.64
CA GLN A 165 17.13 9.93 -14.42
C GLN A 165 15.96 10.18 -13.48
N CYS A 166 15.00 9.24 -13.49
CA CYS A 166 13.81 9.29 -12.63
C CYS A 166 14.04 8.58 -11.28
N PHE A 167 13.19 8.86 -10.29
CA PHE A 167 13.15 8.23 -8.96
C PHE A 167 14.32 8.56 -7.99
N LYS A 168 15.17 9.54 -8.31
CA LYS A 168 16.26 10.01 -7.42
C LYS A 168 15.91 11.29 -6.65
N PHE A 169 14.72 11.37 -6.06
CA PHE A 169 14.17 12.59 -5.43
C PHE A 169 14.47 12.76 -3.93
N HIS A 170 15.75 12.69 -3.54
CA HIS A 170 16.14 12.72 -2.13
C HIS A 170 16.71 14.06 -1.64
N LYS A 171 16.98 15.02 -2.53
CA LYS A 171 17.60 16.31 -2.14
C LYS A 171 16.64 17.17 -1.30
N GLU A 172 15.34 17.10 -1.57
CA GLU A 172 14.32 17.83 -0.80
C GLU A 172 14.20 17.33 0.66
N LEU A 173 14.59 16.08 0.93
CA LEU A 173 14.59 15.52 2.28
C LEU A 173 15.67 16.15 3.18
N ALA A 174 16.60 16.93 2.64
CA ALA A 174 17.57 17.68 3.45
C ALA A 174 16.93 18.92 4.12
N ARG A 175 15.75 19.38 3.67
CA ARG A 175 15.07 20.54 4.25
C ARG A 175 14.43 20.16 5.59
N ASP A 176 14.69 20.94 6.64
CA ASP A 176 14.22 20.67 8.01
C ASP A 176 12.71 20.43 8.10
N TYR A 177 11.91 21.28 7.46
CA TYR A 177 10.44 21.15 7.50
C TYR A 177 9.96 19.82 6.86
N VAL A 178 10.62 19.37 5.78
CA VAL A 178 10.28 18.11 5.10
C VAL A 178 10.61 16.93 6.01
N GLN A 179 11.74 16.98 6.72
CA GLN A 179 12.12 15.96 7.69
C GLN A 179 11.11 15.89 8.84
N VAL A 180 10.74 17.03 9.43
CA VAL A 180 9.74 17.08 10.52
C VAL A 180 8.42 16.45 10.08
N VAL A 181 7.91 16.81 8.91
CA VAL A 181 6.67 16.23 8.37
C VAL A 181 6.81 14.72 8.17
N ASN A 182 7.92 14.24 7.61
CA ASN A 182 8.15 12.81 7.43
C ASN A 182 8.23 12.07 8.78
N TYR A 183 8.94 12.61 9.78
CA TYR A 183 9.01 12.02 11.12
C TYR A 183 7.63 11.95 11.79
N MET A 184 6.82 13.02 11.69
CA MET A 184 5.45 13.03 12.20
C MET A 184 4.61 11.92 11.55
N ILE A 185 4.69 11.76 10.23
CA ILE A 185 3.97 10.70 9.51
C ILE A 185 4.43 9.31 9.97
N ILE A 186 5.74 9.08 10.10
CA ILE A 186 6.30 7.80 10.55
C ILE A 186 5.79 7.45 11.95
N ILE A 187 5.85 8.40 12.89
CA ILE A 187 5.38 8.21 14.27
C ILE A 187 3.89 7.87 14.27
N ILE A 188 3.07 8.64 13.54
CA ILE A 188 1.62 8.39 13.44
C ILE A 188 1.33 6.98 12.90
N VAL A 189 2.00 6.56 11.83
CA VAL A 189 1.79 5.24 11.21
C VAL A 189 2.18 4.11 12.18
N ILE A 190 3.33 4.22 12.83
CA ILE A 190 3.80 3.21 13.81
C ILE A 190 2.83 3.15 15.00
N THR A 191 2.46 4.29 15.57
CA THR A 191 1.53 4.35 16.71
C THR A 191 0.18 3.71 16.36
N ILE A 192 -0.40 4.04 15.21
CA ILE A 192 -1.68 3.45 14.78
C ILE A 192 -1.53 1.93 14.56
N ALA A 193 -0.45 1.47 13.93
CA ALA A 193 -0.21 0.04 13.71
C ALA A 193 -0.12 -0.73 15.05
N LEU A 194 0.57 -0.18 16.05
CA LEU A 194 0.67 -0.78 17.38
C LEU A 194 -0.67 -0.81 18.12
N ILE A 195 -1.47 0.27 18.03
CA ILE A 195 -2.82 0.30 18.61
C ILE A 195 -3.70 -0.78 17.98
N LEU A 196 -3.71 -0.90 16.64
CA LEU A 196 -4.49 -1.92 15.94
C LEU A 196 -4.07 -3.33 16.34
N LEU A 197 -2.76 -3.59 16.43
CA LEU A 197 -2.24 -4.87 16.87
C LEU A 197 -2.67 -5.19 18.31
N GLY A 198 -2.55 -4.22 19.22
CA GLY A 198 -2.98 -4.37 20.61
C GLY A 198 -4.47 -4.66 20.74
N CYS A 199 -5.31 -3.91 20.01
CA CYS A 199 -6.75 -4.15 19.95
C CYS A 199 -7.07 -5.55 19.41
N GLN A 200 -6.42 -5.98 18.32
CA GLN A 200 -6.62 -7.32 17.76
C GLN A 200 -6.22 -8.42 18.73
N ALA A 201 -5.07 -8.28 19.40
CA ALA A 201 -4.58 -9.24 20.38
C ALA A 201 -5.56 -9.35 21.55
N PHE A 202 -6.06 -8.22 22.07
CA PHE A 202 -7.06 -8.19 23.12
C PHE A 202 -8.36 -8.89 22.71
N ILE A 203 -8.89 -8.58 21.52
CA ILE A 203 -10.12 -9.21 21.01
C ILE A 203 -9.94 -10.72 20.85
N THR A 204 -8.81 -11.15 20.29
CA THR A 204 -8.49 -12.57 20.06
C THR A 204 -8.36 -13.31 21.40
N LEU A 205 -7.63 -12.75 22.37
CA LEU A 205 -7.50 -13.32 23.71
C LEU A 205 -8.84 -13.38 24.46
N SER A 206 -9.65 -12.32 24.37
CA SER A 206 -10.99 -12.27 24.96
C SER A 206 -11.90 -13.35 24.39
N MET A 207 -11.86 -13.56 23.06
CA MET A 207 -12.62 -14.62 22.40
C MET A 207 -12.15 -16.01 22.85
N VAL A 208 -10.85 -16.30 22.84
CA VAL A 208 -10.30 -17.60 23.23
C VAL A 208 -10.67 -17.95 24.68
N ARG A 209 -10.63 -16.96 25.59
CA ARG A 209 -11.02 -17.16 27.00
C ARG A 209 -12.53 -17.43 27.16
N LYS A 210 -13.38 -16.79 26.35
CA LYS A 210 -14.84 -16.83 26.49
C LYS A 210 -15.50 -18.00 25.74
N PHE A 211 -14.92 -18.48 24.64
CA PHE A 211 -15.58 -19.39 23.69
C PHE A 211 -14.90 -20.76 23.53
N ARG A 212 -14.27 -21.29 24.58
CA ARG A 212 -13.63 -22.63 24.57
C ARG A 212 -14.59 -23.80 24.23
N HIS A 213 -15.89 -23.57 23.96
CA HIS A 213 -16.92 -24.62 23.94
C HIS A 213 -18.08 -24.49 22.90
N SER A 214 -18.05 -23.61 21.90
CA SER A 214 -19.22 -23.40 21.00
C SER A 214 -18.91 -23.29 19.50
N LEU A 215 -19.74 -23.89 18.64
CA LEU A 215 -19.71 -23.82 17.17
C LEU A 215 -19.86 -22.38 16.62
N LEU A 216 -20.49 -21.46 17.37
CA LEU A 216 -20.61 -20.04 17.01
C LEU A 216 -19.22 -19.36 16.93
N SER A 217 -18.23 -19.95 17.61
CA SER A 217 -16.80 -19.58 17.53
C SER A 217 -16.28 -19.62 16.11
N HIS A 218 -16.73 -20.55 15.26
CA HIS A 218 -16.13 -20.73 13.94
C HIS A 218 -16.31 -19.48 13.06
N GLN A 219 -17.53 -18.94 12.93
CA GLN A 219 -17.77 -17.75 12.10
C GLN A 219 -17.09 -16.48 12.63
N GLU A 220 -17.05 -16.28 13.95
CA GLU A 220 -16.34 -15.14 14.56
C GLU A 220 -14.83 -15.30 14.48
N PHE A 221 -14.31 -16.52 14.61
CA PHE A 221 -12.89 -16.88 14.43
C PHE A 221 -12.42 -16.57 13.00
N TRP A 222 -13.18 -16.96 11.98
CA TRP A 222 -12.88 -16.60 10.58
C TRP A 222 -12.92 -15.09 10.34
N ALA A 223 -13.76 -14.34 11.06
CA ALA A 223 -13.75 -12.89 10.99
C ALA A 223 -12.48 -12.28 11.61
N GLN A 224 -12.00 -12.84 12.73
CA GLN A 224 -10.74 -12.38 13.35
C GLN A 224 -9.51 -12.77 12.54
N LEU A 225 -9.51 -13.94 11.90
CA LEU A 225 -8.43 -14.36 11.00
C LEU A 225 -8.27 -13.38 9.82
N LYS A 226 -9.39 -12.87 9.28
CA LYS A 226 -9.38 -11.83 8.23
C LYS A 226 -8.82 -10.49 8.73
N ASN A 227 -9.08 -10.12 9.98
CA ASN A 227 -8.49 -8.91 10.56
C ASN A 227 -6.97 -9.08 10.76
N LEU A 228 -6.55 -10.26 11.25
CA LEU A 228 -5.15 -10.60 11.42
C LEU A 228 -4.39 -10.60 10.08
N PHE A 229 -5.04 -11.01 8.99
CA PHE A 229 -4.47 -10.93 7.64
C PHE A 229 -4.07 -9.49 7.26
N PHE A 230 -4.98 -8.51 7.40
CA PHE A 230 -4.66 -7.11 7.09
C PHE A 230 -3.58 -6.54 8.03
N ILE A 231 -3.61 -6.90 9.32
CA ILE A 231 -2.56 -6.51 10.26
C ILE A 231 -1.21 -7.12 9.86
N GLY A 232 -1.18 -8.39 9.46
CA GLY A 232 0.02 -9.05 8.96
C GLY A 232 0.65 -8.30 7.78
N ILE A 233 -0.17 -7.81 6.85
CA ILE A 233 0.31 -6.99 5.73
C ILE A 233 0.91 -5.68 6.22
N ILE A 234 0.28 -4.98 7.17
CA ILE A 234 0.85 -3.75 7.76
C ILE A 234 2.22 -4.03 8.38
N LEU A 235 2.33 -5.13 9.15
CA LEU A 235 3.57 -5.49 9.85
C LEU A 235 4.69 -5.92 8.89
N ILE A 236 4.36 -6.65 7.83
CA ILE A 236 5.35 -7.23 6.91
C ILE A 236 5.71 -6.25 5.79
N CYS A 237 4.73 -5.55 5.23
CA CYS A 237 4.94 -4.69 4.07
C CYS A 237 5.27 -3.25 4.48
N PHE A 238 4.60 -2.68 5.51
CA PHE A 238 4.69 -1.23 5.76
C PHE A 238 5.64 -0.86 6.89
N LEU A 239 5.58 -1.55 8.04
CA LEU A 239 6.43 -1.22 9.18
C LEU A 239 7.94 -1.27 8.87
N PRO A 240 8.49 -2.26 8.15
CA PRO A 240 9.92 -2.31 7.89
C PRO A 240 10.41 -1.08 7.12
N TYR A 241 9.60 -0.62 6.16
CA TYR A 241 9.88 0.62 5.45
C TYR A 241 9.81 1.84 6.38
N GLN A 242 8.82 1.96 7.27
CA GLN A 242 8.73 3.12 8.18
C GLN A 242 9.93 3.21 9.13
N PHE A 243 10.38 2.08 9.70
CA PHE A 243 11.58 2.04 10.54
C PHE A 243 12.83 2.42 9.75
N PHE A 244 13.00 1.87 8.55
CA PHE A 244 14.15 2.19 7.72
C PHE A 244 14.12 3.64 7.23
N ARG A 245 12.95 4.18 6.92
CA ARG A 245 12.76 5.58 6.52
C ARG A 245 13.18 6.53 7.64
N MET A 246 12.90 6.19 8.89
CA MET A 246 13.38 6.94 10.06
C MET A 246 14.91 7.00 10.10
N TYR A 247 15.57 5.84 9.89
CA TYR A 247 17.02 5.74 9.80
C TYR A 247 17.59 6.51 8.60
N TYR A 248 16.94 6.42 7.44
CA TYR A 248 17.36 7.12 6.23
C TYR A 248 17.35 8.64 6.41
N LEU A 249 16.28 9.19 7.01
CA LEU A 249 16.20 10.63 7.31
C LEU A 249 17.29 11.07 8.28
N TYR A 250 17.59 10.26 9.30
CA TYR A 250 18.66 10.54 10.25
C TYR A 250 20.03 10.64 9.55
N VAL A 251 20.32 9.70 8.64
CA VAL A 251 21.56 9.70 7.84
C VAL A 251 21.62 10.90 6.90
N VAL A 252 20.51 11.24 6.22
CA VAL A 252 20.45 12.41 5.32
C VAL A 252 20.69 13.73 6.09
N ALA A 253 20.22 13.82 7.34
CA ALA A 253 20.44 15.00 8.18
C ALA A 253 21.89 15.13 8.71
N HIS A 254 22.55 14.01 9.04
CA HIS A 254 23.82 14.04 9.79
C HIS A 254 25.07 13.63 8.97
N SER A 255 24.93 12.93 7.84
CA SER A 255 26.05 12.41 7.07
C SER A 255 26.19 13.08 5.70
N LYS A 256 27.40 13.57 5.40
CA LYS A 256 27.79 14.03 4.05
C LYS A 256 28.35 12.91 3.17
N SER A 257 28.52 11.68 3.69
CA SER A 257 29.19 10.57 3.02
C SER A 257 28.25 9.38 2.76
N CYS A 258 28.22 8.90 1.51
CA CYS A 258 27.57 7.69 0.99
C CYS A 258 26.03 7.60 1.08
N ILE A 259 25.32 8.68 0.73
CA ILE A 259 23.84 8.72 0.62
C ILE A 259 23.29 7.66 -0.36
N ASN A 260 24.06 7.32 -1.41
CA ASN A 260 23.62 6.42 -2.48
C ASN A 260 23.29 5.00 -2.00
N LYS A 261 24.08 4.42 -1.07
CA LYS A 261 23.80 3.07 -0.54
C LYS A 261 22.53 3.04 0.29
N VAL A 262 22.32 4.02 1.15
CA VAL A 262 21.12 4.06 2.02
C VAL A 262 19.88 4.40 1.19
N ALA A 263 20.00 5.27 0.18
CA ALA A 263 18.94 5.54 -0.78
C ALA A 263 18.52 4.26 -1.56
N PHE A 264 19.49 3.44 -1.96
CA PHE A 264 19.24 2.15 -2.61
C PHE A 264 18.37 1.21 -1.74
N TYR A 265 18.73 1.02 -0.46
CA TYR A 265 17.92 0.19 0.45
C TYR A 265 16.55 0.81 0.74
N ASN A 266 16.46 2.14 0.84
CA ASN A 266 15.17 2.82 0.99
C ASN A 266 14.25 2.52 -0.19
N GLU A 267 14.76 2.58 -1.43
CA GLU A 267 13.98 2.27 -2.64
C GLU A 267 13.56 0.80 -2.72
N ILE A 268 14.39 -0.15 -2.25
CA ILE A 268 14.01 -1.56 -2.16
C ILE A 268 12.86 -1.73 -1.16
N LEU A 269 13.00 -1.22 0.06
CA LEU A 269 11.96 -1.37 1.08
C LEU A 269 10.67 -0.64 0.71
N LEU A 270 10.77 0.52 0.08
CA LEU A 270 9.63 1.20 -0.53
C LEU A 270 8.98 0.31 -1.59
N SER A 271 9.74 -0.24 -2.53
CA SER A 271 9.20 -1.14 -3.56
C SER A 271 8.54 -2.39 -2.96
N THR A 272 9.04 -2.90 -1.84
CA THR A 272 8.40 -4.01 -1.11
C THR A 272 7.01 -3.65 -0.60
N THR A 273 6.72 -2.38 -0.27
CA THR A 273 5.35 -1.97 0.13
C THR A 273 4.34 -2.18 -0.98
N ALA A 274 4.77 -2.12 -2.25
CA ALA A 274 3.92 -2.36 -3.42
C ALA A 274 3.38 -3.79 -3.49
N ILE A 275 4.04 -4.77 -2.84
CA ILE A 275 3.58 -6.17 -2.74
C ILE A 275 2.23 -6.24 -2.01
N SER A 276 1.89 -5.24 -1.18
CA SER A 276 0.54 -5.12 -0.62
C SER A 276 -0.56 -5.07 -1.68
N CYS A 277 -0.26 -4.82 -2.96
CA CYS A 277 -1.23 -4.92 -4.04
C CYS A 277 -1.73 -6.35 -4.32
N CYS A 278 -0.99 -7.36 -3.87
CA CYS A 278 -1.40 -8.75 -3.94
C CYS A 278 -2.36 -9.14 -2.79
N ASP A 279 -2.67 -8.23 -1.87
CA ASP A 279 -3.55 -8.47 -0.72
C ASP A 279 -4.95 -8.96 -1.13
N LEU A 280 -5.53 -8.37 -2.18
CA LEU A 280 -6.84 -8.73 -2.70
C LEU A 280 -6.83 -10.16 -3.25
N LEU A 281 -5.76 -10.54 -3.95
CA LEU A 281 -5.57 -11.89 -4.47
C LEU A 281 -5.45 -12.89 -3.32
N LEU A 282 -4.58 -12.58 -2.34
CA LEU A 282 -4.38 -13.39 -1.15
C LEU A 282 -5.65 -13.47 -0.30
N PHE A 283 -6.45 -12.42 -0.23
CA PHE A 283 -7.74 -12.40 0.47
C PHE A 283 -8.76 -13.33 -0.20
N VAL A 284 -8.81 -13.36 -1.53
CA VAL A 284 -9.66 -14.30 -2.29
C VAL A 284 -9.22 -15.74 -2.04
N PHE A 285 -7.92 -16.02 -2.10
CA PHE A 285 -7.40 -17.37 -1.87
C PHE A 285 -7.48 -17.83 -0.41
N GLY A 286 -7.34 -16.92 0.56
CA GLY A 286 -7.43 -17.21 2.00
C GLY A 286 -8.86 -17.29 2.54
N GLY A 287 -9.84 -16.74 1.82
CA GLY A 287 -11.23 -16.66 2.26
C GLY A 287 -12.04 -17.94 2.07
N SER A 288 -11.83 -18.97 2.90
CA SER A 288 -12.68 -20.17 3.09
C SER A 288 -12.96 -21.05 1.85
N HIS A 289 -13.04 -22.36 2.09
CA HIS A 289 -13.43 -23.41 1.14
C HIS A 289 -14.69 -23.04 0.30
N TRP A 290 -15.61 -22.25 0.84
CA TRP A 290 -16.85 -21.84 0.16
C TRP A 290 -16.63 -20.88 -1.02
N VAL A 291 -15.68 -19.94 -0.94
CA VAL A 291 -15.36 -19.04 -2.07
C VAL A 291 -14.60 -19.82 -3.15
N LYS A 292 -13.70 -20.72 -2.75
CA LYS A 292 -13.02 -21.65 -3.67
C LYS A 292 -14.02 -22.56 -4.37
N GLN A 293 -14.96 -23.16 -3.64
CA GLN A 293 -16.01 -24.02 -4.21
C GLN A 293 -16.88 -23.23 -5.18
N LYS A 294 -17.30 -22.02 -4.83
CA LYS A 294 -18.13 -21.19 -5.70
C LYS A 294 -17.38 -20.73 -6.96
N ILE A 295 -16.08 -20.47 -6.87
CA ILE A 295 -15.24 -20.16 -8.04
C ILE A 295 -15.07 -21.40 -8.92
N ILE A 296 -14.84 -22.58 -8.33
CA ILE A 296 -14.75 -23.86 -9.06
C ILE A 296 -16.08 -24.20 -9.74
N ASP A 297 -17.21 -24.06 -9.06
CA ASP A 297 -18.54 -24.30 -9.61
C ASP A 297 -18.84 -23.33 -10.77
N ILE A 298 -18.41 -22.07 -10.65
CA ILE A 298 -18.57 -21.07 -11.72
C ILE A 298 -17.64 -21.36 -12.91
N TRP A 299 -16.39 -21.76 -12.65
CA TRP A 299 -15.42 -22.14 -13.68
C TRP A 299 -15.90 -23.37 -14.46
N ASN A 300 -16.50 -24.34 -13.76
CA ASN A 300 -17.15 -25.50 -14.36
C ASN A 300 -18.40 -25.10 -15.18
N CYS A 301 -19.21 -24.14 -14.72
CA CYS A 301 -20.32 -23.61 -15.52
C CYS A 301 -19.87 -22.87 -16.79
N LEU A 302 -18.73 -22.18 -16.75
CA LEU A 302 -18.18 -21.47 -17.92
C LEU A 302 -17.51 -22.41 -18.93
N LEU A 303 -17.00 -23.56 -18.49
CA LEU A 303 -16.44 -24.62 -19.34
C LEU A 303 -17.49 -25.57 -19.93
N CYS A 304 -18.76 -25.46 -19.51
CA CYS A 304 -19.87 -26.27 -20.01
C CYS A 304 -20.62 -25.65 -21.20
N HIS A 305 -20.06 -24.63 -21.85
CA HIS A 305 -20.61 -23.99 -23.04
C HIS A 305 -19.55 -23.87 -24.13
#